data_AF-A0A9E5FIU5-F1
#
_entry.id   AF-A0A9E5FIU5-F1
#
_cell.length_a   1.000
_cell.length_b   1.000
_cell.length_c   1.000
_cell.angle_alpha   90.00
_cell.angle_beta   90.00
_cell.angle_gamma   90.00
#
_symmetry.space_group_name_H-M   'P 1'
#
loop_
_entity.id
_entity.type
_entity.pdbx_description
1 polymer ?
#
loop_
_entity_poly.entity_id
_entity_poly.type
_entity_poly.pdbx_seq_one_letter_code
_entity_poly.pdbx_strand_id
1 'polypeptide(L)'
;MPFFNRPASTHKALALMALEYDAPVIVCGAVRVGSPLRYKLEIEEILEPAIFKDQAGAVAKLTEAYTAALERLIRRYPEQYFWLHRRWKHEPPKRNKAKVAQ
;
A
#
# COMPACT_ATOMS: atom_id res chain seq x y z
N MET A 1 5.36 -6.84 0.75
CA MET A 1 4.61 -6.71 -0.53
C MET A 1 5.52 -6.06 -1.56
N PRO A 2 5.30 -6.25 -2.87
CA PRO A 2 6.01 -5.46 -3.87
C PRO A 2 5.70 -3.97 -3.68
N PHE A 3 6.72 -3.12 -3.76
CA PHE A 3 6.60 -1.67 -3.88
C PHE A 3 7.61 -1.21 -4.94
N PHE A 4 7.12 -0.64 -6.04
CA PHE A 4 7.90 -0.34 -7.26
C PHE A 4 8.66 -1.57 -7.77
N ASN A 5 7.95 -2.69 -7.93
CA ASN A 5 8.50 -4.00 -8.35
C ASN A 5 9.62 -4.57 -7.46
N ARG A 6 9.85 -4.02 -6.26
CA ARG A 6 10.84 -4.51 -5.31
C ARG A 6 10.17 -4.94 -4.00
N PRO A 7 10.51 -6.10 -3.43
CA PRO A 7 10.00 -6.50 -2.12
C PRO A 7 10.30 -5.44 -1.05
N ALA A 8 9.26 -4.97 -0.38
CA ALA A 8 9.37 -4.03 0.73
C ALA A 8 8.64 -4.57 1.97
N SER A 9 9.16 -4.24 3.14
CA SER A 9 8.39 -4.36 4.38
C SER A 9 7.18 -3.43 4.29
N THR A 10 5.99 -3.95 4.59
CA THR A 10 4.73 -3.21 4.46
C THR A 10 3.86 -3.57 5.66
N HIS A 11 3.38 -2.54 6.36
CA HIS A 11 2.59 -2.73 7.56
C HIS A 11 1.18 -3.21 7.18
N LYS A 12 0.73 -4.31 7.79
CA LYS A 12 -0.56 -4.95 7.49
C LYS A 12 -1.74 -4.41 8.30
N ALA A 13 -1.51 -3.52 9.29
CA ALA A 13 -2.59 -3.08 10.18
C ALA A 13 -3.73 -2.38 9.45
N LEU A 14 -3.45 -1.65 8.36
CA LEU A 14 -4.49 -1.03 7.54
C LEU A 14 -5.48 -2.08 7.00
N ALA A 15 -4.97 -3.16 6.41
CA ALA A 15 -5.83 -4.22 5.89
C ALA A 15 -6.52 -5.00 7.01
N LEU A 16 -5.86 -5.23 8.15
CA LEU A 16 -6.47 -5.88 9.31
C LEU A 16 -7.65 -5.07 9.85
N MET A 17 -7.47 -3.76 10.07
CA MET A 17 -8.54 -2.90 10.60
C MET A 17 -9.69 -2.75 9.60
N ALA A 18 -9.40 -2.59 8.32
CA ALA A 18 -10.43 -2.47 7.29
C ALA A 18 -11.33 -3.71 7.22
N LEU A 19 -10.74 -4.91 7.30
CA LEU A 19 -11.49 -6.17 7.25
C LEU A 19 -12.25 -6.44 8.56
N GLU A 20 -11.66 -6.10 9.71
CA GLU A 20 -12.29 -6.29 11.03
C GLU A 20 -13.53 -5.40 11.19
N TYR A 21 -13.41 -4.13 10.81
CA TYR A 21 -14.45 -3.12 11.04
C TYR A 21 -15.33 -2.84 9.82
N ASP A 22 -15.17 -3.61 8.74
CA ASP A 22 -15.86 -3.40 7.45
C ASP A 22 -15.77 -1.93 6.96
N ALA A 23 -14.56 -1.36 7.10
CA ALA A 23 -14.31 0.06 6.84
C ALA A 23 -13.62 0.26 5.48
N PRO A 24 -14.14 1.17 4.62
CA PRO A 24 -13.49 1.53 3.36
C PRO A 24 -12.09 2.12 3.60
N VAL A 25 -11.13 1.74 2.76
CA VAL A 25 -9.78 2.31 2.77
C VAL A 25 -9.66 3.33 1.64
N ILE A 26 -9.49 4.61 2.02
CA ILE A 26 -9.26 5.69 1.06
C ILE A 26 -7.76 5.89 0.91
N VAL A 27 -7.24 5.65 -0.30
CA VAL A 27 -5.86 5.98 -0.67
C VAL A 27 -5.84 7.38 -1.23
N CYS A 28 -5.21 8.33 -0.54
CA CYS A 28 -5.20 9.72 -0.95
C CYS A 28 -3.86 10.41 -0.70
N GLY A 29 -3.63 11.52 -1.40
CA GLY A 29 -2.50 12.43 -1.16
C GLY A 29 -2.91 13.89 -1.15
N ALA A 30 -2.22 14.67 -0.33
CA ALA A 30 -2.28 16.14 -0.37
C ALA A 30 -1.14 16.66 -1.25
N VAL A 31 -1.43 16.88 -2.52
CA VAL A 31 -0.44 17.29 -3.53
C VAL A 31 -0.30 18.81 -3.51
N ARG A 32 0.91 19.33 -3.33
CA ARG A 32 1.19 20.76 -3.43
C ARG A 32 1.02 21.21 -4.89
N VAL A 33 0.30 22.30 -5.11
CA VAL A 33 0.01 22.83 -6.44
C VAL A 33 0.24 24.35 -6.50
N GLY A 34 1.11 24.78 -7.41
CA GLY A 34 1.37 26.19 -7.68
C GLY A 34 2.00 26.95 -6.51
N SER A 35 1.27 27.89 -5.93
CA SER A 35 1.75 28.82 -4.91
C SER A 35 2.09 28.14 -3.57
N PRO A 36 2.89 28.79 -2.71
CA PRO A 36 3.12 28.31 -1.35
C PRO A 36 1.82 28.00 -0.61
N LEU A 37 1.83 26.93 0.18
CA LEU A 37 0.73 26.47 1.03
C LEU A 37 -0.60 26.15 0.32
N ARG A 38 -0.60 25.94 -1.01
CA ARG A 38 -1.76 25.46 -1.75
C ARG A 38 -1.64 23.96 -2.03
N TYR A 39 -2.69 23.21 -1.70
CA TYR A 39 -2.74 21.76 -1.89
C TYR A 39 -4.04 21.34 -2.58
N LYS A 40 -3.96 20.30 -3.38
CA LYS A 40 -5.08 19.56 -3.93
C LYS A 40 -5.12 18.19 -3.26
N LEU A 41 -6.27 17.83 -2.68
CA LEU A 41 -6.51 16.47 -2.22
C LEU A 41 -6.87 15.61 -3.44
N GLU A 42 -6.11 14.56 -3.65
CA GLU A 42 -6.43 13.52 -4.63
C GLU A 42 -6.76 12.24 -3.91
N ILE A 43 -7.93 11.69 -4.20
CA ILE A 43 -8.28 10.31 -3.88
C ILE A 43 -7.86 9.47 -5.08
N GLU A 44 -6.91 8.58 -4.86
CA GLU A 44 -6.42 7.65 -5.87
C GLU A 44 -7.37 6.47 -6.05
N GLU A 45 -7.82 5.89 -4.93
CA GLU A 45 -8.67 4.71 -4.94
C GLU A 45 -9.39 4.58 -3.60
N ILE A 46 -10.63 4.08 -3.64
CA ILE A 46 -11.38 3.66 -2.46
C ILE A 46 -11.48 2.13 -2.53
N LEU A 47 -10.91 1.45 -1.56
CA LEU A 47 -10.86 -0.01 -1.49
C LEU A 47 -11.91 -0.48 -0.50
N GLU A 48 -12.94 -1.14 -1.02
CA GLU A 48 -14.02 -1.72 -0.21
C GLU A 48 -13.58 -3.08 0.36
N PRO A 49 -13.55 -3.27 1.70
CA PRO A 49 -13.08 -4.51 2.32
C PRO A 49 -13.92 -5.72 1.91
N ALA A 50 -15.21 -5.54 1.63
CA ALA A 50 -16.12 -6.57 1.14
C ALA A 50 -15.62 -7.28 -0.13
N ILE A 51 -14.87 -6.59 -1.00
CA ILE A 51 -14.28 -7.18 -2.21
C ILE A 51 -13.26 -8.27 -1.85
N PHE A 52 -12.57 -8.14 -0.71
CA PHE A 52 -11.44 -8.97 -0.33
C PHE A 52 -11.78 -10.02 0.74
N LYS A 53 -12.82 -9.77 1.55
CA LYS A 53 -13.14 -10.50 2.79
C LYS A 53 -13.18 -12.03 2.64
N ASP A 54 -13.79 -12.53 1.58
CA ASP A 54 -13.96 -13.98 1.35
C ASP A 54 -12.81 -14.60 0.55
N GLN A 55 -11.81 -13.81 0.16
CA GLN A 55 -10.68 -14.29 -0.62
C GLN A 55 -9.62 -14.92 0.29
N ALA A 56 -9.06 -16.05 -0.15
CA ALA A 56 -7.83 -16.57 0.43
C ALA A 56 -6.73 -15.49 0.40
N GLY A 57 -6.17 -15.18 1.57
CA GLY A 57 -5.17 -14.12 1.72
C GLY A 57 -5.74 -12.69 1.66
N ALA A 58 -6.98 -12.46 2.07
CA ALA A 58 -7.65 -11.15 2.10
C ALA A 58 -6.73 -9.99 2.55
N VAL A 59 -6.06 -10.15 3.71
CA VAL A 59 -5.12 -9.16 4.25
C VAL A 59 -4.00 -8.84 3.26
N ALA A 60 -3.43 -9.86 2.62
CA ALA A 60 -2.35 -9.69 1.68
C ALA A 60 -2.82 -8.94 0.42
N LYS A 61 -3.95 -9.37 -0.15
CA LYS A 61 -4.52 -8.77 -1.37
C LYS A 61 -4.94 -7.32 -1.16
N LEU A 62 -5.60 -7.00 -0.05
CA LEU A 62 -5.95 -5.61 0.28
C LEU A 62 -4.70 -4.75 0.50
N THR A 63 -3.68 -5.29 1.17
CA THR A 63 -2.39 -4.58 1.34
C THR A 63 -1.69 -4.34 0.01
N GLU A 64 -1.75 -5.28 -0.93
CA GLU A 64 -1.19 -5.15 -2.28
C GLU A 64 -1.95 -4.11 -3.10
N ALA A 65 -3.29 -4.14 -3.07
CA ALA A 65 -4.13 -3.14 -3.74
C ALA A 65 -3.83 -1.73 -3.24
N TYR A 66 -3.78 -1.54 -1.91
CA TYR A 66 -3.35 -0.28 -1.29
C TYR A 66 -1.98 0.18 -1.78
N THR A 67 -1.01 -0.74 -1.83
CA THR A 67 0.36 -0.43 -2.22
C THR A 67 0.43 -0.04 -3.70
N ALA A 68 -0.32 -0.71 -4.56
CA ALA A 68 -0.41 -0.39 -5.99
C ALA A 68 -1.06 0.98 -6.23
N ALA A 69 -2.12 1.31 -5.50
CA ALA A 69 -2.72 2.65 -5.54
C ALA A 69 -1.70 3.72 -5.11
N LEU A 70 -1.04 3.51 -3.97
CA LEU A 70 -0.01 4.41 -3.50
C LEU A 70 1.12 4.60 -4.52
N GLU A 71 1.57 3.54 -5.21
CA GLU A 71 2.54 3.66 -6.29
C GLU A 71 2.06 4.53 -7.44
N ARG A 72 0.80 4.38 -7.89
CA ARG A 72 0.25 5.19 -8.99
C ARG A 72 0.22 6.67 -8.61
N LEU A 73 -0.17 7.00 -7.39
CA LEU A 73 -0.14 8.37 -6.87
C LEU A 73 1.30 8.92 -6.82
N ILE A 74 2.26 8.13 -6.32
CA ILE A 74 3.67 8.54 -6.27
C ILE A 74 4.25 8.69 -7.67
N ARG A 75 3.86 7.87 -8.65
CA ARG A 75 4.33 8.00 -10.03
C ARG A 75 3.88 9.31 -10.67
N ARG A 76 2.73 9.85 -10.28
CA ARG A 76 2.27 11.16 -10.75
C ARG A 76 3.03 12.33 -10.12
N TYR A 77 3.45 12.19 -8.86
CA TYR A 77 4.14 13.24 -8.09
C TYR A 77 5.38 12.71 -7.35
N PRO A 78 6.37 12.14 -8.05
CA PRO A 78 7.50 11.47 -7.42
C PRO A 78 8.33 12.44 -6.57
N GLU A 79 8.43 13.71 -6.96
CA GLU A 79 9.15 14.75 -6.25
C GLU A 79 8.55 15.12 -4.89
N GLN A 80 7.27 14.81 -4.66
CA GLN A 80 6.55 15.14 -3.41
C GLN A 80 6.47 13.97 -2.43
N TYR A 81 6.88 12.77 -2.84
CA TYR A 81 6.93 11.64 -1.93
C TYR A 81 8.11 11.75 -0.97
N PHE A 82 7.88 11.40 0.29
CA PHE A 82 8.89 11.52 1.34
C PHE A 82 9.90 10.36 1.29
N TRP A 83 10.83 10.41 0.34
CA TRP A 83 11.86 9.38 0.10
C TRP A 83 12.87 9.17 1.23
N LEU A 84 12.79 9.94 2.32
CA LEU A 84 13.68 9.82 3.47
C LEU A 84 13.58 8.45 4.16
N HIS A 85 12.42 7.79 4.07
CA HIS A 85 12.25 6.45 4.60
C HIS A 85 13.10 5.43 3.82
N ARG A 86 14.06 4.79 4.49
CA ARG A 86 14.86 3.70 3.92
C ARG A 86 14.03 2.40 3.80
N ARG A 87 13.03 2.42 2.91
CA ARG A 87 12.01 1.37 2.75
C ARG A 87 12.59 0.00 2.35
N TRP A 88 13.80 -0.03 1.81
CA TRP A 88 14.53 -1.24 1.42
C TRP A 88 15.81 -1.51 2.24
N LYS A 89 15.96 -0.92 3.44
CA LYS A 89 17.16 -1.14 4.28
C LYS A 89 17.29 -2.61 4.74
N HIS A 90 16.16 -3.22 5.05
CA HIS A 90 16.05 -4.61 5.47
C HIS A 90 15.11 -5.28 4.47
N GLU A 91 15.68 -5.94 3.46
CA GLU A 91 14.86 -6.79 2.60
C GLU A 91 14.27 -7.90 3.47
N PRO A 92 12.94 -8.12 3.43
CA PRO A 92 12.34 -9.19 4.22
C PRO A 92 13.04 -10.51 3.84
N PRO A 93 13.40 -11.37 4.81
CA PRO A 93 14.09 -12.62 4.52
C PRO A 93 13.28 -13.39 3.47
N LYS A 94 13.97 -13.92 2.45
CA LYS A 94 13.32 -14.77 1.44
C LYS A 94 12.60 -15.89 2.20
N ARG A 95 11.27 -15.90 2.13
CA ARG A 95 10.45 -16.96 2.72
C ARG A 95 10.80 -18.24 1.97
N ASN A 96 11.72 -19.04 2.52
CA ASN A 96 12.03 -20.36 1.99
C ASN A 96 10.71 -21.13 1.92
N LYS A 97 10.32 -21.55 0.72
CA LYS A 97 9.25 -22.53 0.57
C LYS A 97 9.76 -23.78 1.28
N ALA A 98 9.26 -24.04 2.49
CA ALA A 98 9.52 -25.28 3.19
C ALA A 98 9.20 -26.42 2.22
N LYS A 99 10.15 -27.33 2.02
CA LYS A 99 9.96 -28.53 1.23
C LYS A 99 8.69 -29.20 1.74
N VAL A 100 7.67 -29.29 0.88
CA VAL A 100 6.55 -30.20 1.11
C VAL A 100 7.19 -31.59 1.15
N ALA A 101 7.19 -32.19 2.34
CA ALA A 101 7.71 -33.53 2.56
C ALA A 101 6.91 -34.49 1.66
N GLN A 102 7.64 -35.30 0.90
CA GLN A 102 7.14 -36.54 0.30
C GLN A 102 7.14 -37.63 1.37
#